data_AF-A0A7S0FKG5-F1
#
_entry.id   AF-A0A7S0FKG5-F1
#
_cell.length_a   1.000
_cell.length_b   1.000
_cell.length_c   1.000
_cell.angle_alpha   90.00
_cell.angle_beta   90.00
_cell.angle_gamma   90.00
#
_symmetry.space_group_name_H-M   'P 1'
#
loop_
_entity.id
_entity.type
_entity.pdbx_description
1 polymer ?
#
loop_
_entity_poly.entity_id
_entity_poly.type
_entity_poly.pdbx_seq_one_letter_code
_entity_poly.pdbx_strand_id
1 'polypeptide(L)'
;MTSEQDVETGSCCYARGDDMLQFPGRDWVESVMPVHFVPRTENCSSTLLRTIYHAEDKELRKKAAFAKTRYDGKPIDEDGNVLKLSHAASCPAHMQATA
;
A
#
# COMPACT_ATOMS: atom_id res chain seq x y z
N MET A 1 23.83 -8.50 -4.56
CA MET A 1 24.79 -7.67 -3.81
C MET A 1 24.68 -6.25 -4.32
N THR A 2 24.61 -5.30 -3.41
CA THR A 2 24.72 -3.87 -3.71
C THR A 2 26.20 -3.49 -3.55
N SER A 3 26.78 -2.71 -4.46
CA SER A 3 28.17 -2.24 -4.34
C SER A 3 28.25 -1.10 -3.33
N GLU A 4 29.26 -1.10 -2.45
CA GLU A 4 29.53 0.02 -1.53
C GLU A 4 29.72 1.34 -2.30
N GLN A 5 30.39 1.29 -3.45
CA GLN A 5 30.60 2.46 -4.32
C GLN A 5 29.28 3.07 -4.82
N ASP A 6 28.28 2.23 -5.15
CA ASP A 6 26.99 2.71 -5.65
C ASP A 6 26.16 3.35 -4.52
N VAL A 7 26.34 2.88 -3.28
CA VAL A 7 25.70 3.45 -2.09
C VAL A 7 26.35 4.80 -1.75
N GLU A 8 27.69 4.86 -1.70
CA GLU A 8 28.43 6.09 -1.38
C GLU A 8 28.20 7.20 -2.41
N THR A 9 28.11 6.86 -3.70
CA THR A 9 27.85 7.83 -4.77
C THR A 9 26.37 8.22 -4.90
N GLY A 10 25.47 7.62 -4.11
CA GLY A 10 24.02 7.82 -4.22
C GLY A 10 23.41 7.27 -5.52
N SER A 11 24.13 6.38 -6.21
CA SER A 11 23.70 5.74 -7.45
C SER A 11 22.62 4.67 -7.22
N CYS A 12 22.44 4.24 -5.97
CA CYS A 12 21.35 3.34 -5.58
C CYS A 12 20.66 3.81 -4.29
N CYS A 13 19.36 3.57 -4.22
CA CYS A 13 18.56 3.76 -3.00
C CYS A 13 17.38 2.81 -3.01
N TYR A 14 16.77 2.60 -1.84
CA TYR A 14 15.52 1.88 -1.73
C TYR A 14 14.36 2.84 -1.46
N ALA A 15 13.39 2.86 -2.37
CA ALA A 15 12.17 3.65 -2.23
C ALA A 15 10.97 2.74 -1.96
N ARG A 16 10.19 3.05 -0.92
CA ARG A 16 8.98 2.30 -0.55
C ARG A 16 7.88 3.20 0.01
N GLY A 17 6.67 2.65 0.13
CA GLY A 17 5.58 3.29 0.88
C GLY A 17 5.93 3.45 2.36
N ASP A 18 5.43 4.54 2.96
CA ASP A 18 5.52 4.81 4.39
C ASP A 18 4.71 3.80 5.23
N ASP A 19 3.64 3.26 4.66
CA ASP A 19 2.74 2.26 5.24
C ASP A 19 3.33 0.83 5.33
N MET A 20 4.49 0.57 4.71
CA MET A 20 5.11 -0.77 4.64
C MET A 20 6.00 -1.14 5.84
N LEU A 21 5.56 -0.86 7.09
CA LEU A 21 6.37 -0.98 8.31
C LEU A 21 7.02 -2.36 8.57
N GLN A 22 6.40 -3.43 8.08
CA GLN A 22 6.79 -4.83 8.30
C GLN A 22 7.39 -5.48 7.04
N PHE A 23 8.04 -4.68 6.19
CA PHE A 23 8.69 -5.21 4.98
C PHE A 23 9.74 -6.29 5.33
N PRO A 24 9.71 -7.48 4.67
CA PRO A 24 10.71 -8.51 4.87
C PRO A 24 12.13 -8.01 4.56
N GLY A 25 13.07 -8.21 5.49
CA GLY A 25 14.45 -7.74 5.31
C GLY A 25 14.64 -6.24 5.54
N ARG A 26 13.66 -5.55 6.16
CA ARG A 26 13.76 -4.14 6.58
C ARG A 26 15.08 -3.84 7.28
N ASP A 27 15.43 -4.64 8.29
CA ASP A 27 16.63 -4.41 9.11
C ASP A 27 17.91 -4.45 8.26
N TRP A 28 17.97 -5.34 7.28
CA TRP A 28 19.11 -5.43 6.37
C TRP A 28 19.14 -4.23 5.40
N VAL A 29 18.02 -3.91 4.75
CA VAL A 29 17.96 -2.80 3.78
C VAL A 29 18.31 -1.47 4.44
N GLU A 30 17.74 -1.20 5.62
CA GLU A 30 18.03 0.01 6.40
C GLU A 30 19.49 0.08 6.88
N SER A 31 20.19 -1.06 6.97
CA SER A 31 21.61 -1.11 7.34
C SER A 31 22.59 -0.90 6.18
N VAL A 32 22.20 -1.19 4.94
CA VAL A 32 23.12 -1.21 3.78
C VAL A 32 22.91 -0.06 2.80
N MET A 33 21.79 0.66 2.83
CA MET A 33 21.54 1.78 1.91
C MET A 33 20.53 2.80 2.44
N PRO A 34 20.53 4.03 1.89
CA PRO A 34 19.50 5.02 2.19
C PRO A 34 18.09 4.53 1.81
N VAL A 35 17.14 4.75 2.71
CA VAL A 35 15.71 4.48 2.50
C VAL A 35 14.96 5.79 2.34
N HIS A 36 14.21 5.90 1.25
CA HIS A 36 13.31 7.02 1.00
C HIS A 36 11.85 6.56 1.04
N PHE A 37 11.01 7.35 1.69
CA PHE A 37 9.58 7.11 1.72
C PHE A 37 8.90 7.87 0.59
N VAL A 38 8.18 7.14 -0.25
CA VAL A 38 7.37 7.74 -1.31
C VAL A 38 6.12 8.32 -0.64
N PRO A 39 5.85 9.63 -0.78
CA PRO A 39 4.65 10.22 -0.23
C PRO A 39 3.44 9.57 -0.86
N ARG A 40 2.46 9.26 -0.02
CA ARG A 40 1.22 8.66 -0.45
C ARG A 40 0.40 9.64 -1.29
N THR A 41 -0.03 9.19 -2.46
CA THR A 41 -1.03 9.89 -3.28
C THR A 41 -2.43 9.55 -2.79
N GLU A 42 -3.23 10.57 -2.45
CA GLU A 42 -4.64 10.37 -2.12
C GLU A 42 -5.41 9.74 -3.29
N ASN A 43 -6.39 8.90 -2.94
CA ASN A 43 -7.32 8.28 -3.89
C ASN A 43 -6.65 7.37 -4.93
N CYS A 44 -5.42 6.91 -4.65
CA CYS A 44 -4.69 5.97 -5.49
C CYS A 44 -4.31 4.74 -4.65
N SER A 45 -5.15 3.69 -4.67
CA SER A 45 -4.82 2.41 -4.05
C SER A 45 -5.48 1.24 -4.77
N SER A 46 -4.83 0.06 -4.74
CA SER A 46 -5.40 -1.14 -5.33
C SER A 46 -6.68 -1.62 -4.63
N THR A 47 -6.81 -1.34 -3.33
CA THR A 47 -8.02 -1.64 -2.55
C THR A 47 -9.19 -0.75 -2.97
N LEU A 48 -8.92 0.54 -3.21
CA LEU A 48 -9.90 1.49 -3.74
C LEU A 48 -10.37 1.04 -5.13
N LEU A 49 -9.43 0.76 -6.04
CA LEU A 49 -9.77 0.29 -7.40
C LEU A 49 -10.57 -1.01 -7.38
N ARG A 50 -10.20 -1.96 -6.52
CA ARG A 50 -10.98 -3.19 -6.34
C ARG A 50 -12.40 -2.90 -5.83
N THR A 51 -12.56 -1.93 -4.94
CA THR A 51 -13.89 -1.52 -4.46
C THR A 51 -14.71 -0.86 -5.57
N ILE A 52 -14.09 -0.06 -6.45
CA ILE A 52 -14.77 0.62 -7.55
C ILE A 52 -15.20 -0.36 -8.66
N TYR A 53 -14.35 -1.32 -9.01
CA TYR A 53 -14.55 -2.18 -10.19
C TYR A 53 -15.07 -3.59 -9.86
N HIS A 54 -14.75 -4.12 -8.68
CA HIS A 54 -15.04 -5.52 -8.32
C HIS A 54 -16.00 -5.69 -7.14
N ALA A 55 -16.49 -4.62 -6.51
CA ALA A 55 -17.57 -4.76 -5.53
C ALA A 55 -18.89 -5.15 -6.20
N GLU A 56 -19.60 -6.12 -5.63
CA GLU A 56 -20.92 -6.55 -6.12
C GLU A 56 -22.00 -5.49 -5.88
N ASP A 57 -21.86 -4.73 -4.79
CA ASP A 57 -22.79 -3.66 -4.42
C ASP A 57 -22.54 -2.38 -5.24
N LYS A 58 -23.51 -2.01 -6.07
CA LYS A 58 -23.47 -0.79 -6.90
C LYS A 58 -23.38 0.49 -6.09
N GLU A 59 -23.99 0.55 -4.91
CA GLU A 59 -23.96 1.75 -4.07
C GLU A 59 -22.59 1.90 -3.41
N LEU A 60 -21.97 0.78 -3.01
CA LEU A 60 -20.59 0.78 -2.53
C LEU A 60 -19.61 1.27 -3.59
N ARG A 61 -19.78 0.85 -4.86
CA ARG A 61 -18.94 1.30 -5.98
C ARG A 61 -19.01 2.81 -6.18
N LYS A 62 -20.23 3.38 -6.14
CA LYS A 62 -20.43 4.83 -6.28
C LYS A 62 -19.80 5.61 -5.12
N LYS A 63 -20.00 5.14 -3.88
CA LYS A 63 -19.38 5.76 -2.70
C LYS A 63 -17.86 5.70 -2.78
N ALA A 64 -17.30 4.55 -3.16
CA ALA A 64 -15.85 4.38 -3.30
C ALA A 64 -15.22 5.26 -4.38
N ALA A 65 -15.92 5.54 -5.50
CA ALA A 65 -15.38 6.35 -6.59
C ALA A 65 -15.01 7.79 -6.16
N PHE A 66 -15.67 8.30 -5.12
CA PHE A 66 -15.43 9.65 -4.58
C PHE A 66 -14.96 9.63 -3.13
N ALA A 67 -14.68 8.45 -2.58
CA ALA A 67 -14.26 8.30 -1.21
C ALA A 67 -12.84 8.82 -1.02
N LYS A 68 -12.62 9.55 0.08
CA LYS A 68 -11.28 9.77 0.61
C LYS A 68 -10.67 8.44 1.02
N THR A 69 -9.35 8.42 1.15
CA THR A 69 -8.62 7.21 1.52
C THR A 69 -7.78 7.46 2.76
N ARG A 70 -7.85 6.54 3.73
CA ARG A 70 -7.05 6.57 4.96
C ARG A 70 -5.58 6.26 4.69
N TYR A 71 -4.67 6.56 5.62
CA TYR A 71 -3.21 6.30 5.53
C TYR A 71 -2.81 4.90 5.00
N ASP A 72 -3.62 3.87 5.21
CA ASP A 72 -3.38 2.49 4.74
C ASP A 72 -4.01 2.18 3.37
N GLY A 73 -4.46 3.20 2.64
CA GLY A 73 -4.99 3.06 1.28
C GLY A 73 -6.47 2.70 1.22
N LYS A 74 -7.13 2.48 2.36
CA LYS A 74 -8.52 2.01 2.38
C LYS A 74 -9.52 3.16 2.21
N PRO A 75 -10.58 2.97 1.41
CA PRO A 75 -11.64 3.97 1.27
C PRO A 75 -12.38 4.18 2.59
N ILE A 76 -12.68 5.44 2.91
CA ILE A 76 -13.43 5.84 4.11
C ILE A 76 -14.72 6.58 3.75
N ASP A 77 -15.72 6.51 4.63
CA ASP A 77 -16.95 7.31 4.56
C ASP A 77 -16.76 8.72 5.16
N GLU A 78 -17.85 9.51 5.18
CA GLU A 78 -17.86 10.88 5.72
C GLU A 78 -17.57 10.94 7.23
N ASP A 79 -17.85 9.85 7.95
CA ASP A 79 -17.59 9.69 9.39
C ASP A 79 -16.17 9.13 9.67
N GLY A 80 -15.39 8.85 8.62
CA GLY A 80 -14.03 8.32 8.73
C GLY A 80 -13.93 6.79 8.92
N ASN A 81 -15.04 6.07 8.83
CA ASN A 81 -15.07 4.61 8.93
C ASN A 81 -14.67 3.96 7.60
N VAL A 82 -13.97 2.83 7.68
CA VAL A 82 -13.54 2.09 6.49
C VAL A 82 -14.73 1.43 5.81
N LEU A 83 -14.92 1.68 4.51
CA LEU A 83 -15.91 1.00 3.70
C LEU A 83 -15.58 -0.51 3.65
N LYS A 84 -16.39 -1.34 4.30
CA LYS A 84 -16.20 -2.79 4.32
C LYS A 84 -16.74 -3.40 3.03
N LEU A 85 -15.87 -4.10 2.31
CA LEU A 85 -16.28 -5.03 1.26
C LEU A 85 -16.94 -6.26 1.93
N SER A 86 -18.24 -6.49 1.72
CA SER A 86 -18.97 -7.65 2.23
C SER A 86 -18.54 -8.98 1.58
N HIS A 87 -17.78 -8.91 0.49
CA HIS A 87 -17.00 -10.02 -0.04
C HIS A 87 -15.70 -9.45 -0.58
N ALA A 88 -14.67 -9.46 0.26
CA ALA A 88 -13.34 -9.24 -0.25
C ALA A 88 -13.01 -10.43 -1.16
N ALA A 89 -12.65 -10.16 -2.42
CA ALA A 89 -11.54 -10.88 -3.04
C ALA A 89 -10.31 -10.67 -2.14
N SER A 90 -10.31 -11.35 -0.98
CA SER A 90 -9.15 -11.48 -0.13
C SER A 90 -8.09 -12.10 -1.01
N CYS A 91 -6.89 -11.54 -0.99
CA CYS A 91 -5.72 -12.28 -1.47
C CYS A 91 -5.82 -13.67 -0.84
N PRO A 92 -5.91 -14.75 -1.63
CA PRO A 92 -6.10 -16.07 -1.07
C PRO A 92 -4.99 -16.33 -0.05
N ALA A 93 -5.32 -16.96 1.08
CA ALA A 93 -4.43 -17.04 2.23
C ALA A 93 -3.02 -17.59 1.91
N HIS A 94 -2.86 -18.31 0.79
CA HIS A 94 -1.57 -18.80 0.26
C HIS A 94 -0.64 -17.72 -0.34
N MET A 95 -1.13 -16.50 -0.60
CA MET A 95 -0.34 -15.37 -1.10
C MET A 95 0.04 -14.37 0.01
N GLN A 96 -0.33 -14.63 1.27
CA GLN A 96 0.29 -13.92 2.37
C GLN A 96 1.71 -14.46 2.48
N ALA A 97 2.69 -13.62 2.09
CA ALA A 97 4.10 -13.95 2.21
C ALA A 97 4.36 -14.43 3.64
N THR A 98 4.65 -15.73 3.77
CA THR A 98 5.19 -16.31 4.98
C THR A 98 6.50 -15.58 5.25
N ALA A 99 6.53 -14.85 6.37
CA ALA A 99 7.75 -14.29 6.92
C ALA A 99 8.76 -15.39 7.25
#